data_AF-T1AXC2-F1
#
_entry.id   AF-T1AXC2-F1
#
_cell.length_a   1.000
_cell.length_b   1.000
_cell.length_c   1.000
_cell.angle_alpha   90.00
_cell.angle_beta   90.00
_cell.angle_gamma   90.00
#
_symmetry.space_group_name_H-M   'P 1'
#
loop_
_entity.id
_entity.type
_entity.pdbx_description
1 polymer ?
#
loop_
_entity_poly.entity_id
_entity_poly.type
_entity_poly.pdbx_seq_one_letter_code
_entity_poly.pdbx_strand_id
1 'polypeptide(L)'
;RWRNRGGAVHTWHPGQPNVGDLGGLTDSLDNVSRANLVPGRRGLESPVHDLIPGIDVWLARAEPGLLSRSGYGLINDSGTPVWNAAHTWIEPRRPRNDQDWYLFAYGAHYRRALREYAELCGPVPMIPRYVLGPMVTDMNFEYFPGSAQVHSPLFARYGERHIKRELTRLRRSHIPVDTLVLDFGWHDYGWQGGYDWDPLIPHPHRFIRWLHARGFKLALNDHPGYANTHESALSYHDSQADEVLHDLGRPPPPRPTFNLDLGRLWRFTPGPYAPGSAGRGARWRPIRVGLSW
;
A
#
# COMPACT_ATOMS: atom_id res chain seq x y z
N ARG A 1 -38.25 15.23 2.73
CA ARG A 1 -38.87 15.68 1.46
C ARG A 1 -37.99 16.74 0.83
N TRP A 2 -37.81 16.77 -0.49
CA TRP A 2 -37.04 17.82 -1.19
C TRP A 2 -37.75 18.22 -2.48
N ARG A 3 -37.29 19.30 -3.12
CA ARG A 3 -37.78 19.73 -4.43
C ARG A 3 -36.70 19.50 -5.48
N ASN A 4 -37.09 18.95 -6.61
CA ASN A 4 -36.21 18.89 -7.78
C ASN A 4 -36.21 20.25 -8.52
N ARG A 5 -35.40 20.37 -9.58
CA ARG A 5 -35.30 21.59 -10.41
C ARG A 5 -36.64 22.01 -11.03
N GLY A 6 -37.59 21.08 -11.18
CA GLY A 6 -38.95 21.33 -11.68
C GLY A 6 -39.97 21.67 -10.59
N GLY A 7 -39.57 21.83 -9.33
CA GLY A 7 -40.44 22.21 -8.22
C GLY A 7 -41.28 21.08 -7.62
N ALA A 8 -41.24 19.88 -8.21
CA ALA A 8 -41.96 18.70 -7.72
C ALA A 8 -41.40 18.26 -6.35
N VAL A 9 -42.30 17.97 -5.42
CA VAL A 9 -41.96 17.50 -4.07
C VAL A 9 -41.76 16.00 -4.10
N HIS A 10 -40.58 15.56 -3.64
CA HIS A 10 -40.23 14.15 -3.51
C HIS A 10 -40.15 13.75 -2.04
N THR A 11 -40.56 12.52 -1.75
CA THR A 11 -40.39 11.87 -0.45
C THR A 11 -39.42 10.71 -0.63
N TRP A 12 -38.44 10.60 0.26
CA TRP A 12 -37.51 9.48 0.28
C TRP A 12 -37.98 8.47 1.31
N HIS A 13 -37.77 7.19 1.03
CA HIS A 13 -38.08 6.09 1.94
C HIS A 13 -36.84 5.20 2.15
N PRO A 14 -36.62 4.66 3.36
CA PRO A 14 -35.60 3.64 3.60
C PRO A 14 -35.66 2.51 2.57
N GLY A 15 -34.49 2.16 2.00
CA GLY A 15 -34.38 1.14 0.97
C GLY A 15 -34.74 1.60 -0.46
N GLN A 16 -35.15 2.85 -0.66
CA GLN A 16 -35.46 3.37 -1.99
C GLN A 16 -34.21 3.40 -2.90
N PRO A 17 -34.22 2.72 -4.06
CA PRO A 17 -33.09 2.72 -4.99
C PRO A 17 -32.76 4.11 -5.53
N ASN A 18 -31.48 4.49 -5.49
CA ASN A 18 -31.01 5.75 -6.08
C ASN A 18 -30.56 5.56 -7.53
N VAL A 19 -31.53 5.43 -8.46
CA VAL A 19 -31.24 5.20 -9.89
C VAL A 19 -30.50 6.35 -10.59
N GLY A 20 -30.48 7.53 -9.97
CA GLY A 20 -29.83 8.73 -10.48
C GLY A 20 -28.40 8.94 -9.96
N ASP A 21 -27.90 8.06 -9.08
CA ASP A 21 -26.56 8.16 -8.50
C ASP A 21 -25.49 8.25 -9.59
N LEU A 22 -24.47 9.07 -9.34
CA LEU A 22 -23.36 9.26 -10.28
C LEU A 22 -22.25 8.23 -10.09
N GLY A 23 -22.28 7.46 -8.99
CA GLY A 23 -21.33 6.41 -8.68
C GLY A 23 -19.91 6.91 -8.40
N GLY A 24 -19.01 5.94 -8.20
CA GLY A 24 -17.57 6.12 -8.23
C GLY A 24 -16.93 5.26 -9.32
N LEU A 25 -15.68 5.55 -9.66
CA LEU A 25 -14.87 4.75 -10.57
C LEU A 25 -13.74 4.10 -9.76
N THR A 26 -13.47 2.82 -10.02
CA THR A 26 -12.40 2.04 -9.38
C THR A 26 -11.12 1.98 -10.20
N ASP A 27 -11.07 2.70 -11.32
CA ASP A 27 -9.90 2.80 -12.20
C ASP A 27 -9.66 4.27 -12.62
N SER A 28 -8.45 4.54 -13.08
CA SER A 28 -8.03 5.78 -13.71
C SER A 28 -8.82 6.07 -14.99
N LEU A 29 -8.97 7.36 -15.31
CA LEU A 29 -9.60 7.79 -16.55
C LEU A 29 -8.64 7.80 -17.75
N ASP A 30 -7.39 7.38 -17.54
CA ASP A 30 -6.27 7.58 -18.47
C ASP A 30 -6.46 6.85 -19.81
N ASN A 31 -7.29 5.79 -19.83
CA ASN A 31 -7.60 5.01 -21.03
C ASN A 31 -9.07 5.06 -21.47
N VAL A 32 -9.87 5.98 -20.91
CA VAL A 32 -11.29 6.11 -21.27
C VAL A 32 -11.43 6.79 -22.63
N SER A 33 -11.55 5.97 -23.67
CA SER A 33 -11.84 6.38 -25.04
C SER A 33 -12.99 5.57 -25.62
N ARG A 34 -13.65 6.07 -26.68
CA ARG A 34 -14.71 5.32 -27.38
C ARG A 34 -14.24 3.93 -27.86
N ALA A 35 -12.93 3.76 -28.11
CA ALA A 35 -12.35 2.50 -28.56
C ALA A 35 -12.24 1.45 -27.45
N ASN A 36 -12.15 1.89 -26.18
CA ASN A 36 -11.92 1.01 -25.03
C ASN A 36 -13.18 0.85 -24.15
N LEU A 37 -14.26 1.56 -24.46
CA LEU A 37 -15.55 1.37 -23.80
C LEU A 37 -16.19 0.06 -24.28
N VAL A 38 -16.44 -0.86 -23.35
CA VAL A 38 -17.17 -2.11 -23.63
C VAL A 38 -18.55 -1.76 -24.22
N PRO A 39 -18.87 -2.23 -25.45
CA PRO A 39 -20.16 -1.95 -26.08
C PRO A 39 -21.33 -2.35 -25.18
N GLY A 40 -22.25 -1.42 -24.92
CA GLY A 40 -23.40 -1.64 -24.05
C GLY A 40 -23.20 -1.27 -22.58
N ARG A 41 -21.96 -1.04 -22.12
CA ARG A 41 -21.68 -0.44 -20.80
C ARG A 41 -21.56 1.07 -20.91
N ARG A 42 -22.06 1.80 -19.92
CA ARG A 42 -22.06 3.28 -19.93
C ARG A 42 -20.69 3.91 -19.63
N GLY A 43 -19.63 3.12 -19.42
CA GLY A 43 -18.32 3.62 -18.97
C GLY A 43 -18.33 4.21 -17.55
N LEU A 44 -19.44 4.01 -16.82
CA LEU A 44 -19.68 4.47 -15.45
C LEU A 44 -19.83 3.28 -14.49
N GLU A 45 -19.65 2.07 -15.00
CA GLU A 45 -19.70 0.85 -14.21
C GLU A 45 -18.28 0.57 -13.71
N SER A 46 -18.14 0.36 -12.41
CA SER A 46 -16.91 -0.14 -11.84
C SER A 46 -16.57 -1.49 -12.47
N PRO A 47 -15.36 -1.71 -13.00
CA PRO A 47 -14.89 -3.06 -13.22
C PRO A 47 -15.00 -3.85 -11.92
N VAL A 48 -15.60 -5.04 -12.02
CA VAL A 48 -15.74 -6.00 -10.92
C VAL A 48 -15.05 -7.27 -11.36
N HIS A 49 -14.30 -7.90 -10.46
CA HIS A 49 -13.49 -9.08 -10.79
C HIS A 49 -12.38 -8.81 -11.80
N ASP A 50 -11.82 -7.59 -11.81
CA ASP A 50 -10.51 -7.33 -12.39
C ASP A 50 -9.46 -7.48 -11.30
N LEU A 51 -8.40 -8.24 -11.59
CA LEU A 51 -7.29 -8.50 -10.67
C LEU A 51 -6.26 -7.38 -10.82
N ILE A 52 -5.88 -6.72 -9.73
CA ILE A 52 -4.76 -5.77 -9.75
C ILE A 52 -3.47 -6.58 -9.95
N PRO A 53 -2.76 -6.41 -11.09
CA PRO A 53 -1.54 -7.16 -11.36
C PRO A 53 -0.48 -6.85 -10.30
N GLY A 54 0.18 -7.89 -9.77
CA GLY A 54 1.30 -7.75 -8.83
C GLY A 54 0.94 -7.88 -7.35
N ILE A 55 -0.34 -7.70 -6.97
CA ILE A 55 -0.80 -7.88 -5.58
C ILE A 55 -2.02 -8.82 -5.44
N ASP A 56 -2.52 -9.35 -6.56
CA ASP A 56 -3.61 -10.34 -6.61
C ASP A 56 -4.87 -9.95 -5.83
N VAL A 57 -5.21 -8.66 -5.85
CA VAL A 57 -6.44 -8.10 -5.23
C VAL A 57 -7.51 -7.96 -6.29
N TRP A 58 -8.70 -8.51 -6.00
CA TRP A 58 -9.87 -8.27 -6.83
C TRP A 58 -10.47 -6.89 -6.56
N LEU A 59 -10.72 -6.14 -7.62
CA LEU A 59 -11.46 -4.88 -7.51
C LEU A 59 -12.90 -5.16 -7.07
N ALA A 60 -13.26 -4.56 -5.95
CA ALA A 60 -14.64 -4.47 -5.50
C ALA A 60 -15.42 -3.50 -6.39
N ARG A 61 -16.74 -3.67 -6.44
CA ARG A 61 -17.63 -2.70 -7.07
C ARG A 61 -17.53 -1.36 -6.31
N ALA A 62 -17.49 -0.22 -7.01
CA ALA A 62 -17.64 1.05 -6.33
C ALA A 62 -19.03 1.15 -5.73
N GLU A 63 -19.09 1.62 -4.49
CA GLU A 63 -20.35 1.93 -3.83
C GLU A 63 -20.94 3.26 -4.36
N PRO A 64 -22.26 3.46 -4.25
CA PRO A 64 -22.90 4.73 -4.58
C PRO A 64 -22.24 5.92 -3.87
N GLY A 65 -22.12 7.04 -4.58
CA GLY A 65 -21.53 8.26 -4.05
C GLY A 65 -22.54 9.17 -3.36
N LEU A 66 -22.07 10.35 -2.95
CA LEU A 66 -22.94 11.40 -2.39
C LEU A 66 -23.84 12.06 -3.46
N LEU A 67 -23.35 12.15 -4.70
CA LEU A 67 -23.96 12.97 -5.76
C LEU A 67 -24.84 12.14 -6.70
N SER A 68 -26.07 12.62 -6.91
CA SER A 68 -27.12 11.94 -7.66
C SER A 68 -28.02 12.92 -8.39
N ARG A 69 -28.41 12.56 -9.61
CA ARG A 69 -29.42 13.25 -10.42
C ARG A 69 -30.82 13.15 -9.83
N SER A 70 -31.08 12.20 -8.92
CA SER A 70 -32.31 12.13 -8.13
C SER A 70 -32.41 13.27 -7.11
N GLY A 71 -31.28 13.91 -6.80
CA GLY A 71 -31.20 15.03 -5.87
C GLY A 71 -31.16 14.65 -4.40
N TYR A 72 -30.78 13.42 -4.10
CA TYR A 72 -30.47 12.98 -2.76
C TYR A 72 -29.31 11.97 -2.75
N GLY A 73 -28.61 11.87 -1.63
CA GLY A 73 -27.59 10.84 -1.35
C GLY A 73 -27.72 10.35 0.09
N LEU A 74 -27.51 9.05 0.32
CA LEU A 74 -27.53 8.44 1.65
C LEU A 74 -26.15 7.90 1.95
N ILE A 75 -25.58 8.30 3.08
CA ILE A 75 -24.38 7.67 3.64
C ILE A 75 -24.83 6.75 4.77
N ASN A 76 -24.44 5.49 4.69
CA ASN A 76 -24.62 4.51 5.75
C ASN A 76 -23.28 4.30 6.48
N ASP A 77 -23.11 4.99 7.60
CA ASP A 77 -21.88 4.97 8.41
C ASP A 77 -21.94 3.90 9.53
N SER A 78 -22.97 3.06 9.52
CA SER A 78 -23.23 2.11 10.61
C SER A 78 -22.16 1.01 10.75
N GLY A 79 -21.36 0.78 9.70
CA GLY A 79 -20.32 -0.26 9.65
C GLY A 79 -18.88 0.26 9.77
N THR A 80 -18.67 1.57 9.88
CA THR A 80 -17.32 2.16 9.88
C THR A 80 -16.70 2.13 11.29
N PRO A 81 -15.36 2.02 11.39
CA PRO A 81 -14.63 2.18 12.65
C PRO A 81 -14.92 3.54 13.32
N VAL A 82 -14.83 3.58 14.64
CA VAL A 82 -15.08 4.79 15.43
C VAL A 82 -13.78 5.33 16.01
N TRP A 83 -13.73 6.64 16.24
CA TRP A 83 -12.60 7.28 16.94
C TRP A 83 -12.70 7.03 18.45
N ASN A 84 -11.67 6.43 19.03
CA ASN A 84 -11.53 6.32 20.48
C ASN A 84 -10.69 7.49 21.00
N ALA A 85 -11.35 8.45 21.65
CA ALA A 85 -10.70 9.63 22.21
C ALA A 85 -9.73 9.33 23.37
N ALA A 86 -9.92 8.22 24.09
CA ALA A 86 -9.02 7.83 25.18
C ALA A 86 -7.72 7.21 24.65
N HIS A 87 -7.79 6.45 23.55
CA HIS A 87 -6.62 5.86 22.90
C HIS A 87 -6.04 6.73 21.79
N THR A 88 -6.70 7.85 21.45
CA THR A 88 -6.36 8.72 20.31
C THR A 88 -6.15 7.94 19.01
N TRP A 89 -6.98 6.92 18.79
CA TRP A 89 -6.86 5.99 17.67
C TRP A 89 -8.23 5.48 17.21
N ILE A 90 -8.30 4.94 16.00
CA ILE A 90 -9.51 4.29 15.47
C ILE A 90 -9.68 2.89 16.06
N GLU A 91 -10.91 2.48 16.33
CA GLU A 91 -11.23 1.13 16.79
C GLU A 91 -12.44 0.54 16.05
N PRO A 92 -12.54 -0.79 15.94
CA PRO A 92 -13.74 -1.42 15.40
C PRO A 92 -14.98 -0.97 16.19
N ARG A 93 -16.03 -0.57 15.47
CA ARG A 93 -17.31 -0.27 16.09
C ARG A 93 -17.83 -1.52 16.79
N ARG A 94 -18.24 -1.39 18.07
CA ARG A 94 -18.77 -2.52 18.83
C ARG A 94 -20.02 -3.08 18.12
N PRO A 95 -20.15 -4.41 17.99
CA PRO A 95 -21.30 -5.01 17.32
C PRO A 95 -22.57 -4.71 18.12
N ARG A 96 -23.32 -3.72 17.66
CA ARG A 96 -24.66 -3.35 18.10
C ARG A 96 -25.48 -3.10 16.84
N ASN A 97 -26.79 -3.32 16.89
CA ASN A 97 -27.71 -3.01 15.78
C ASN A 97 -27.97 -1.49 15.69
N ASP A 98 -26.92 -0.69 15.83
CA ASP A 98 -26.99 0.77 15.81
C ASP A 98 -27.02 1.25 14.36
N GLN A 99 -27.85 2.25 14.08
CA GLN A 99 -28.03 2.83 12.75
C GLN A 99 -27.45 4.25 12.73
N ASP A 100 -26.54 4.51 11.81
CA ASP A 100 -25.84 5.78 11.66
C ASP A 100 -25.97 6.25 10.20
N TRP A 101 -27.06 6.95 9.90
CA TRP A 101 -27.46 7.32 8.53
C TRP A 101 -27.50 8.83 8.35
N TYR A 102 -26.88 9.29 7.25
CA TYR A 102 -26.90 10.70 6.85
C TYR A 102 -27.56 10.85 5.49
N LEU A 103 -28.75 11.44 5.47
CA LEU A 103 -29.50 11.71 4.24
C LEU A 103 -29.30 13.16 3.79
N PHE A 104 -28.64 13.33 2.66
CA PHE A 104 -28.47 14.61 1.98
C PHE A 104 -29.57 14.79 0.95
N ALA A 105 -30.45 15.76 1.13
CA ALA A 105 -31.56 16.03 0.21
C ALA A 105 -31.41 17.43 -0.40
N TYR A 106 -30.79 17.51 -1.58
CA TYR A 106 -30.28 18.76 -2.16
C TYR A 106 -30.85 19.11 -3.54
N GLY A 107 -31.68 18.26 -4.15
CA GLY A 107 -32.21 18.51 -5.49
C GLY A 107 -31.10 18.68 -6.52
N ALA A 108 -31.02 19.83 -7.19
CA ALA A 108 -29.94 20.14 -8.14
C ALA A 108 -28.76 20.91 -7.51
N HIS A 109 -28.77 21.13 -6.18
CA HIS A 109 -27.77 21.95 -5.49
C HIS A 109 -26.53 21.15 -5.09
N TYR A 110 -25.80 20.59 -6.06
CA TYR A 110 -24.62 19.73 -5.80
C TYR A 110 -23.53 20.42 -4.97
N ARG A 111 -23.26 21.71 -5.22
CA ARG A 111 -22.29 22.49 -4.42
C ARG A 111 -22.73 22.65 -2.96
N ARG A 112 -24.03 22.61 -2.69
CA ARG A 112 -24.55 22.61 -1.32
C ARG A 112 -24.30 21.25 -0.66
N ALA A 113 -24.58 20.16 -1.36
CA ALA A 113 -24.31 18.81 -0.85
C ALA A 113 -22.84 18.63 -0.45
N LEU A 114 -21.90 19.04 -1.31
CA LEU A 114 -20.47 18.95 -1.01
C LEU A 114 -20.04 19.80 0.18
N ARG A 115 -20.63 20.99 0.35
CA ARG A 115 -20.35 21.85 1.51
C ARG A 115 -20.91 21.27 2.80
N GLU A 116 -22.17 20.83 2.80
CA GLU A 116 -22.80 20.19 3.97
C GLU A 116 -22.07 18.90 4.35
N TYR A 117 -21.55 18.16 3.36
CA TYR A 117 -20.71 17.00 3.60
C TYR A 117 -19.38 17.37 4.28
N ALA A 118 -18.72 18.45 3.84
CA ALA A 118 -17.53 18.96 4.51
C ALA A 118 -17.83 19.53 5.92
N GLU A 119 -19.02 20.09 6.14
CA GLU A 119 -19.46 20.50 7.50
C GLU A 119 -19.65 19.29 8.41
N LEU A 120 -20.14 18.17 7.88
CA LEU A 120 -20.32 16.92 8.62
C LEU A 120 -18.99 16.19 8.90
N CYS A 121 -18.18 15.98 7.87
CA CYS A 121 -16.96 15.16 7.95
C CYS A 121 -15.70 15.94 8.36
N GLY A 122 -15.78 17.27 8.36
CA GLY A 122 -14.65 18.16 8.58
C GLY A 122 -14.21 18.86 7.29
N PRO A 123 -13.78 20.13 7.37
CA PRO A 123 -13.34 20.89 6.21
C PRO A 123 -12.05 20.31 5.63
N VAL A 124 -11.89 20.41 4.31
CA VAL A 124 -10.62 20.08 3.64
C VAL A 124 -9.53 21.02 4.18
N PRO A 125 -8.44 20.49 4.76
CA PRO A 125 -7.39 21.34 5.33
C PRO A 125 -6.65 22.10 4.23
N MET A 126 -6.18 23.31 4.56
CA MET A 126 -5.31 24.06 3.68
C MET A 126 -3.97 23.32 3.50
N ILE A 127 -3.63 23.02 2.25
CA ILE A 127 -2.37 22.34 1.93
C ILE A 127 -1.17 23.31 1.97
N PRO A 128 0.02 22.83 2.33
CA PRO A 128 1.25 23.59 2.15
C PRO A 128 1.47 23.96 0.67
N ARG A 129 1.98 25.17 0.41
CA ARG A 129 2.18 25.68 -0.95
C ARG A 129 3.01 24.77 -1.85
N TYR A 130 4.01 24.07 -1.30
CA TYR A 130 4.91 23.21 -2.08
C TYR A 130 4.20 22.01 -2.73
N VAL A 131 3.03 21.61 -2.22
CA VAL A 131 2.22 20.51 -2.77
C VAL A 131 1.66 20.87 -4.16
N LEU A 132 1.54 22.17 -4.46
CA LEU A 132 1.14 22.66 -5.77
C LEU A 132 2.33 22.89 -6.73
N GLY A 133 3.56 22.62 -6.27
CA GLY A 133 4.77 22.77 -7.04
C GLY A 133 5.11 21.53 -7.86
N PRO A 134 6.06 21.61 -8.81
CA PRO A 134 6.48 20.45 -9.58
C PRO A 134 7.12 19.39 -8.70
N MET A 135 6.69 18.15 -8.90
CA MET A 135 7.19 16.97 -8.22
C MET A 135 8.00 16.14 -9.22
N VAL A 136 9.13 15.62 -8.76
CA VAL A 136 9.86 14.57 -9.46
C VAL A 136 9.77 13.31 -8.63
N THR A 137 9.30 12.23 -9.25
CA THR A 137 9.41 10.89 -8.66
C THR A 137 10.68 10.25 -9.22
N ASP A 138 11.48 9.63 -8.35
CA ASP A 138 12.30 8.55 -8.86
C ASP A 138 11.35 7.43 -9.30
N MET A 139 11.71 6.71 -10.36
CA MET A 139 10.98 5.51 -10.75
C MET A 139 11.97 4.39 -10.54
N ASN A 140 11.86 3.70 -9.41
CA ASN A 140 12.69 2.54 -9.15
C ASN A 140 12.14 1.36 -9.97
N PHE A 141 13.01 0.68 -10.73
CA PHE A 141 12.59 -0.34 -11.71
C PHE A 141 12.30 -1.71 -11.07
N GLU A 142 12.09 -1.77 -9.75
CA GLU A 142 11.57 -2.96 -9.05
C GLU A 142 10.22 -3.43 -9.59
N TYR A 143 9.47 -2.58 -10.29
CA TYR A 143 8.30 -2.98 -11.07
C TYR A 143 8.63 -3.92 -12.25
N PHE A 144 9.87 -3.91 -12.72
CA PHE A 144 10.29 -4.65 -13.91
C PHE A 144 11.67 -5.29 -13.70
N PRO A 145 11.84 -6.21 -12.73
CA PRO A 145 13.13 -6.87 -12.46
C PRO A 145 13.65 -7.64 -13.69
N GLY A 146 12.74 -8.08 -14.58
CA GLY A 146 13.07 -8.70 -15.86
C GLY A 146 13.36 -7.73 -17.01
N SER A 147 13.25 -6.41 -16.80
CA SER A 147 13.50 -5.44 -17.86
C SER A 147 14.99 -5.28 -18.15
N ALA A 148 15.31 -4.97 -19.41
CA ALA A 148 16.69 -4.67 -19.81
C ALA A 148 17.26 -3.43 -19.09
N GLN A 149 16.39 -2.52 -18.66
CA GLN A 149 16.74 -1.27 -18.00
C GLN A 149 17.39 -1.52 -16.63
N VAL A 150 16.85 -2.42 -15.81
CA VAL A 150 17.43 -2.80 -14.49
C VAL A 150 18.88 -3.26 -14.61
N HIS A 151 19.22 -3.94 -15.70
CA HIS A 151 20.57 -4.43 -15.96
C HIS A 151 21.51 -3.39 -16.60
N SER A 152 21.04 -2.16 -16.84
CA SER A 152 21.86 -1.15 -17.48
C SER A 152 22.85 -0.49 -16.50
N PRO A 153 23.99 0.03 -17.00
CA PRO A 153 25.00 0.69 -16.15
C PRO A 153 24.51 1.98 -15.46
N LEU A 154 23.37 2.54 -15.88
CA LEU A 154 22.75 3.69 -15.22
C LEU A 154 22.07 3.27 -13.92
N PHE A 155 21.36 2.13 -13.93
CA PHE A 155 20.73 1.56 -12.73
C PHE A 155 21.74 1.02 -11.75
N ALA A 156 22.81 0.40 -12.22
CA ALA A 156 23.92 -0.04 -11.36
C ALA A 156 24.58 1.11 -10.55
N ARG A 157 24.32 2.37 -10.92
CA ARG A 157 24.83 3.56 -10.22
C ARG A 157 23.73 4.35 -9.51
N TYR A 158 22.52 3.79 -9.45
CA TYR A 158 21.41 4.39 -8.74
C TYR A 158 21.70 4.51 -7.24
N GLY A 159 21.02 5.43 -6.56
CA GLY A 159 21.20 5.72 -5.13
C GLY A 159 21.52 7.18 -4.83
N GLU A 160 21.87 7.48 -3.58
CA GLU A 160 21.94 8.84 -3.02
C GLU A 160 22.75 9.81 -3.89
N ARG A 161 23.93 9.38 -4.38
CA ARG A 161 24.81 10.22 -5.21
C ARG A 161 24.19 10.54 -6.57
N HIS A 162 23.47 9.59 -7.17
CA HIS A 162 22.78 9.79 -8.43
C HIS A 162 21.64 10.79 -8.26
N ILE A 163 20.79 10.58 -7.26
CA ILE A 163 19.63 11.45 -6.97
C ILE A 163 20.10 12.89 -6.73
N LYS A 164 21.14 13.08 -5.91
CA LYS A 164 21.75 14.40 -5.67
C LYS A 164 22.22 15.07 -6.95
N ARG A 165 22.81 14.32 -7.88
CA ARG A 165 23.29 14.84 -9.16
C ARG A 165 22.13 15.27 -10.05
N GLU A 166 21.08 14.46 -10.18
CA GLU A 166 19.92 14.81 -11.01
C GLU A 166 19.18 16.04 -10.46
N LEU A 167 18.93 16.12 -9.16
CA LEU A 167 18.34 17.31 -8.55
C LEU A 167 19.21 18.56 -8.73
N THR A 168 20.54 18.41 -8.61
CA THR A 168 21.48 19.51 -8.87
C THR A 168 21.43 19.94 -10.34
N ARG A 169 21.31 18.99 -11.27
CA ARG A 169 21.19 19.26 -12.70
C ARG A 169 19.88 19.99 -13.01
N LEU A 170 18.74 19.53 -12.50
CA LEU A 170 17.45 20.20 -12.66
C LEU A 170 17.52 21.66 -12.17
N ARG A 171 18.11 21.88 -10.98
CA ARG A 171 18.30 23.23 -10.44
C ARG A 171 19.21 24.09 -11.32
N ARG A 172 20.35 23.55 -11.80
CA ARG A 172 21.28 24.26 -12.71
C ARG A 172 20.65 24.57 -14.07
N SER A 173 19.72 23.73 -14.52
CA SER A 173 18.97 23.92 -15.75
C SER A 173 17.75 24.83 -15.58
N HIS A 174 17.57 25.46 -14.42
CA HIS A 174 16.42 26.30 -14.11
C HIS A 174 15.06 25.59 -14.24
N ILE A 175 15.04 24.27 -14.06
CA ILE A 175 13.81 23.48 -14.01
C ILE A 175 13.31 23.49 -12.56
N PRO A 176 12.10 24.03 -12.30
CA PRO A 176 11.55 24.06 -10.95
C PRO A 176 11.23 22.65 -10.47
N VAL A 177 11.65 22.35 -9.25
CA VAL A 177 11.30 21.13 -8.51
C VAL A 177 11.19 21.53 -7.04
N ASP A 178 10.02 21.24 -6.47
CA ASP A 178 9.70 21.51 -5.07
C ASP A 178 9.78 20.23 -4.23
N THR A 179 9.31 19.10 -4.78
CA THR A 179 9.25 17.82 -4.05
C THR A 179 9.96 16.72 -4.82
N LEU A 180 10.84 16.00 -4.13
CA LEU A 180 11.30 14.67 -4.53
C LEU A 180 10.37 13.65 -3.90
N VAL A 181 9.75 12.81 -4.71
CA VAL A 181 9.09 11.58 -4.27
C VAL A 181 10.10 10.46 -4.45
N LEU A 182 10.37 9.72 -3.37
CA LEU A 182 11.02 8.43 -3.47
C LEU A 182 9.96 7.34 -3.47
N ASP A 183 9.87 6.62 -4.56
CA ASP A 183 9.13 5.37 -4.74
C ASP A 183 9.83 4.24 -3.95
N PHE A 184 9.49 2.97 -4.16
CA PHE A 184 9.96 1.80 -3.39
C PHE A 184 11.47 1.76 -3.02
N GLY A 185 12.35 2.32 -3.85
CA GLY A 185 13.80 2.27 -3.63
C GLY A 185 14.34 3.05 -2.43
N TRP A 186 13.48 3.66 -1.63
CA TRP A 186 13.91 4.25 -0.35
C TRP A 186 14.04 3.21 0.76
N HIS A 187 13.35 2.07 0.68
CA HIS A 187 13.34 1.04 1.73
C HIS A 187 13.71 -0.36 1.21
N ASP A 188 14.33 -1.17 2.08
CA ASP A 188 15.04 -2.43 1.74
C ASP A 188 14.12 -3.61 1.34
N TYR A 189 12.82 -3.36 1.22
CA TYR A 189 11.80 -4.42 1.15
C TYR A 189 10.82 -4.27 -0.03
N GLY A 190 10.99 -3.30 -0.93
CA GLY A 190 10.17 -3.16 -2.14
C GLY A 190 8.67 -3.36 -1.90
N TRP A 191 8.00 -4.21 -2.69
CA TRP A 191 6.58 -4.53 -2.47
C TRP A 191 6.28 -5.27 -1.15
N GLN A 192 7.28 -5.96 -0.58
CA GLN A 192 7.19 -6.66 0.69
C GLN A 192 7.31 -5.71 1.89
N GLY A 193 7.55 -4.41 1.65
CA GLY A 193 7.44 -3.26 2.54
C GLY A 193 8.24 -3.27 3.85
N GLY A 194 8.41 -2.09 4.44
CA GLY A 194 9.21 -1.85 5.64
C GLY A 194 9.62 -0.39 5.71
N TYR A 195 10.12 0.06 6.85
CA TYR A 195 10.54 1.44 7.09
C TYR A 195 12.05 1.60 7.30
N ASP A 196 12.82 0.51 7.23
CA ASP A 196 14.27 0.57 7.12
C ASP A 196 14.72 1.14 5.78
N TRP A 197 15.67 2.06 5.83
CA TRP A 197 16.25 2.66 4.62
C TRP A 197 17.10 1.67 3.84
N ASP A 198 16.88 1.64 2.52
CA ASP A 198 17.69 0.85 1.60
C ASP A 198 19.15 1.34 1.60
N PRO A 199 20.16 0.44 1.50
CA PRO A 199 21.58 0.79 1.35
C PRO A 199 21.92 1.75 0.18
N LEU A 200 21.02 1.91 -0.80
CA LEU A 200 21.05 2.95 -1.84
C LEU A 200 21.12 4.37 -1.24
N ILE A 201 20.58 4.55 -0.03
CA ILE A 201 20.59 5.79 0.73
C ILE A 201 21.26 5.52 2.10
N PRO A 202 22.59 5.31 2.11
CA PRO A 202 23.30 4.82 3.31
C PRO A 202 23.35 5.84 4.44
N HIS A 203 23.01 7.11 4.17
CA HIS A 203 23.02 8.20 5.14
C HIS A 203 21.74 9.03 5.08
N PRO A 204 20.58 8.45 5.41
CA PRO A 204 19.27 9.06 5.15
C PRO A 204 19.12 10.41 5.84
N HIS A 205 19.54 10.54 7.10
CA HIS A 205 19.52 11.82 7.80
C HIS A 205 20.38 12.90 7.12
N ARG A 206 21.54 12.53 6.56
CA ARG A 206 22.39 13.48 5.82
C ARG A 206 21.77 13.84 4.48
N PHE A 207 21.13 12.88 3.82
CA PHE A 207 20.41 13.08 2.56
C PHE A 207 19.22 14.02 2.74
N ILE A 208 18.35 13.77 3.72
CA ILE A 208 17.20 14.61 4.06
C ILE A 208 17.64 16.04 4.38
N ARG A 209 18.68 16.21 5.22
CA ARG A 209 19.23 17.54 5.49
C ARG A 209 19.76 18.23 4.23
N TRP A 210 20.42 17.48 3.35
CA TRP A 210 20.93 18.01 2.08
C TRP A 210 19.81 18.50 1.16
N LEU A 211 18.68 17.76 1.09
CA LEU A 211 17.48 18.12 0.34
C LEU A 211 16.85 19.40 0.90
N HIS A 212 16.56 19.40 2.21
CA HIS A 212 15.91 20.52 2.89
C HIS A 212 16.75 21.80 2.79
N ALA A 213 18.08 21.71 2.94
CA ALA A 213 18.99 22.84 2.77
C ALA A 213 18.98 23.44 1.35
N ARG A 214 18.41 22.74 0.37
CA ARG A 214 18.28 23.16 -1.04
C ARG A 214 16.83 23.43 -1.45
N GLY A 215 15.93 23.50 -0.47
CA GLY A 215 14.52 23.80 -0.66
C GLY A 215 13.69 22.66 -1.22
N PHE A 216 14.24 21.44 -1.33
CA PHE A 216 13.46 20.27 -1.74
C PHE A 216 12.70 19.71 -0.54
N LYS A 217 11.44 19.36 -0.75
CA LYS A 217 10.65 18.51 0.13
C LYS A 217 10.83 17.05 -0.28
N LEU A 218 10.65 16.16 0.69
CA LEU A 218 10.75 14.73 0.48
C LEU A 218 9.40 14.09 0.79
N ALA A 219 8.91 13.28 -0.13
CA ALA A 219 7.82 12.34 0.09
C ALA A 219 8.36 10.93 -0.10
N LEU A 220 7.98 10.01 0.77
CA LEU A 220 8.32 8.60 0.69
C LEU A 220 7.03 7.86 0.34
N ASN A 221 7.06 7.04 -0.70
CA ASN A 221 5.96 6.15 -1.01
C ASN A 221 5.81 5.10 0.11
N ASP A 222 4.57 4.82 0.50
CA ASP A 222 4.26 3.87 1.55
C ASP A 222 3.04 3.04 1.16
N HIS A 223 3.06 1.77 1.54
CA HIS A 223 2.01 0.79 1.30
C HIS A 223 1.77 0.00 2.59
N PRO A 224 0.98 0.55 3.53
CA PRO A 224 0.73 -0.07 4.82
C PRO A 224 -0.17 -1.29 4.66
N GLY A 225 0.45 -2.47 4.54
CA GLY A 225 -0.21 -3.77 4.53
C GLY A 225 -0.30 -4.44 3.17
N TYR A 226 -0.07 -5.75 3.17
CA TYR A 226 0.00 -6.56 1.96
C TYR A 226 -1.25 -7.41 1.81
N ALA A 227 -1.82 -7.39 0.62
CA ALA A 227 -2.84 -8.35 0.26
C ALA A 227 -2.24 -9.74 0.15
N ASN A 228 -2.97 -10.75 0.62
CA ASN A 228 -2.60 -12.17 0.48
C ASN A 228 -1.26 -12.57 1.12
N THR A 229 -0.76 -11.83 2.13
CA THR A 229 0.43 -12.24 2.88
C THR A 229 0.18 -12.35 4.39
N HIS A 230 1.03 -13.12 5.07
CA HIS A 230 1.00 -13.25 6.53
C HIS A 230 1.62 -12.04 7.25
N GLU A 231 2.41 -11.24 6.52
CA GLU A 231 2.90 -9.94 6.95
C GLU A 231 1.77 -8.95 6.65
N SER A 232 1.33 -8.13 7.59
CA SER A 232 0.10 -7.32 7.36
C SER A 232 0.29 -5.82 7.55
N ALA A 233 1.45 -5.38 7.99
CA ALA A 233 1.71 -3.97 8.27
C ALA A 233 3.18 -3.59 8.00
N LEU A 234 4.08 -4.56 8.15
CA LEU A 234 5.53 -4.42 8.05
C LEU A 234 6.13 -5.81 7.78
N SER A 235 7.26 -5.89 7.08
CA SER A 235 8.06 -7.11 7.03
C SER A 235 8.57 -7.51 8.41
N TYR A 236 8.63 -8.81 8.71
CA TYR A 236 9.21 -9.32 9.96
C TYR A 236 10.72 -9.09 10.07
N HIS A 237 11.38 -8.74 8.97
CA HIS A 237 12.81 -8.46 8.93
C HIS A 237 13.16 -7.01 9.27
N ASP A 238 12.17 -6.12 9.26
CA ASP A 238 12.37 -4.72 9.58
C ASP A 238 12.84 -4.54 11.04
N SER A 239 13.72 -3.56 11.26
CA SER A 239 14.34 -3.29 12.56
C SER A 239 13.35 -2.92 13.65
N GLN A 240 12.14 -2.46 13.29
CA GLN A 240 11.07 -2.06 14.21
C GLN A 240 9.95 -3.11 14.33
N ALA A 241 10.08 -4.27 13.67
CA ALA A 241 9.02 -5.27 13.61
C ALA A 241 8.52 -5.74 14.98
N ASP A 242 9.44 -6.00 15.91
CA ASP A 242 9.09 -6.49 17.25
C ASP A 242 8.27 -5.46 18.04
N GLU A 243 8.62 -4.18 17.96
CA GLU A 243 7.90 -3.09 18.64
C GLU A 243 6.51 -2.89 18.03
N VAL A 244 6.43 -2.86 16.69
CA VAL A 244 5.15 -2.72 15.98
C VAL A 244 4.21 -3.89 16.29
N LEU A 245 4.71 -5.14 16.32
CA LEU A 245 3.89 -6.30 16.66
C LEU A 245 3.42 -6.26 18.11
N HIS A 246 4.28 -5.84 19.02
CA HIS A 246 3.92 -5.63 20.43
C HIS A 246 2.77 -4.64 20.57
N ASP A 247 2.87 -3.47 19.91
CA ASP A 247 1.86 -2.42 19.99
C ASP A 247 0.54 -2.81 19.32
N LEU A 248 0.60 -3.65 18.28
CA LEU A 248 -0.58 -4.24 17.65
C LEU A 248 -1.18 -5.41 18.44
N GLY A 249 -0.55 -5.83 19.56
CA GLY A 249 -0.98 -6.99 20.33
C GLY A 249 -0.87 -8.31 19.55
N ARG A 250 0.07 -8.40 18.61
CA ARG A 250 0.29 -9.57 17.75
C ARG A 250 1.54 -10.33 18.20
N PRO A 251 1.52 -11.67 18.17
CA PRO A 251 2.71 -12.45 18.50
C PRO A 251 3.78 -12.26 17.42
N PRO A 252 5.08 -12.32 17.79
CA PRO A 252 6.16 -12.37 16.81
C PRO A 252 6.05 -13.63 15.94
N PRO A 253 6.59 -13.61 14.72
CA PRO A 253 6.58 -14.77 13.85
C PRO A 253 7.32 -15.95 14.50
N PRO A 254 6.90 -17.20 14.24
CA PRO A 254 7.64 -18.36 14.70
C PRO A 254 9.05 -18.33 14.09
N ARG A 255 10.08 -18.51 14.93
CA ARG A 255 11.46 -18.59 14.44
C ARG A 255 11.57 -19.74 13.44
N PRO A 256 12.12 -19.52 12.23
CA PRO A 256 12.28 -20.59 11.26
C PRO A 256 13.21 -21.66 11.84
N THR A 257 12.68 -22.85 12.04
CA THR A 257 13.47 -24.03 12.41
C THR A 257 13.47 -24.99 11.25
N PHE A 258 14.65 -25.41 10.80
CA PHE A 258 14.77 -26.54 9.87
C PHE A 258 15.51 -27.68 10.55
N ASN A 259 14.98 -28.89 10.41
CA ASN A 259 15.65 -30.09 10.89
C ASN A 259 16.53 -30.63 9.77
N LEU A 260 17.85 -30.59 9.95
CA LEU A 260 18.81 -31.18 9.02
C LEU A 260 19.25 -32.56 9.52
N ASP A 261 18.79 -33.62 8.85
CA ASP A 261 19.30 -34.97 9.09
C ASP A 261 20.68 -35.14 8.44
N LEU A 262 21.72 -34.86 9.21
CA LEU A 262 23.11 -35.09 8.81
C LEU A 262 23.48 -36.58 8.73
N GLY A 263 22.70 -37.47 9.37
CA GLY A 263 22.97 -38.91 9.41
C GLY A 263 22.91 -39.60 8.05
N ARG A 264 22.15 -39.04 7.10
CA ARG A 264 22.12 -39.51 5.70
C ARG A 264 23.34 -39.08 4.88
N LEU A 265 23.96 -37.97 5.24
CA LEU A 265 25.07 -37.36 4.50
C LEU A 265 26.45 -37.83 4.98
N TRP A 266 26.54 -38.32 6.23
CA TRP A 266 27.82 -38.68 6.85
C TRP A 266 27.89 -40.17 7.20
N ARG A 267 28.96 -40.83 6.77
CA ARG A 267 29.32 -42.19 7.21
C ARG A 267 30.61 -42.12 8.01
N PHE A 268 30.54 -42.46 9.30
CA PHE A 268 31.71 -42.58 10.16
C PHE A 268 32.05 -44.05 10.40
N THR A 269 33.33 -44.34 10.58
CA THR A 269 33.80 -45.65 11.06
C THR A 269 34.70 -45.43 12.28
N PRO A 270 34.45 -46.11 13.42
CA PRO A 270 35.40 -46.13 14.52
C PRO A 270 36.53 -47.07 14.14
N GLY A 271 37.61 -46.52 13.58
CA GLY A 271 38.85 -47.23 13.27
C GLY A 271 40.00 -46.24 13.12
N PRO A 272 41.26 -46.67 13.30
CA PRO A 272 42.40 -45.78 13.07
C PRO A 272 42.38 -45.30 11.61
N TYR A 273 42.41 -43.98 11.42
CA TYR A 273 42.45 -43.39 10.10
C TYR A 273 43.78 -43.73 9.42
N ALA A 274 43.75 -44.57 8.40
CA ALA A 274 44.87 -44.83 7.49
C ALA A 274 44.50 -44.29 6.09
N PRO A 275 45.19 -43.25 5.58
CA PRO A 275 44.95 -42.76 4.22
C PRO A 275 45.26 -43.87 3.20
N GLY A 276 44.31 -44.20 2.32
CA GLY A 276 44.53 -45.14 1.20
C GLY A 276 43.95 -46.55 1.38
N SER A 277 43.42 -46.92 2.55
CA SER A 277 42.75 -48.22 2.72
C SER A 277 41.26 -48.14 2.40
N ALA A 278 40.90 -48.26 1.12
CA ALA A 278 39.55 -48.67 0.72
C ALA A 278 39.36 -50.15 1.08
N GLY A 279 39.25 -50.44 2.39
CA GLY A 279 39.13 -51.80 2.91
C GLY A 279 37.80 -52.44 2.50
N ARG A 280 37.86 -53.37 1.53
CA ARG A 280 36.81 -54.37 1.32
C ARG A 280 36.66 -55.19 2.60
N GLY A 281 35.68 -54.86 3.44
CA GLY A 281 35.35 -55.64 4.63
C GLY A 281 35.03 -54.86 5.91
N ALA A 282 35.17 -53.53 5.94
CA ALA A 282 34.75 -52.75 7.10
C ALA A 282 33.21 -52.80 7.23
N ARG A 283 32.70 -53.52 8.25
CA ARG A 283 31.28 -53.50 8.60
C ARG A 283 30.91 -52.12 9.13
N TRP A 284 30.42 -51.27 8.24
CA TRP A 284 29.84 -49.97 8.58
C TRP A 284 28.73 -50.15 9.62
N ARG A 285 28.90 -49.58 10.80
CA ARG A 285 27.86 -49.52 11.83
C ARG A 285 27.35 -48.08 11.93
N PRO A 286 26.04 -47.83 11.81
CA PRO A 286 25.48 -46.51 12.03
C PRO A 286 25.75 -46.09 13.48
N ILE A 287 26.29 -44.90 13.68
CA ILE A 287 26.30 -44.26 15.00
C ILE A 287 24.91 -43.64 15.18
N ARG A 288 24.09 -44.19 16.08
CA ARG A 288 22.84 -43.56 16.48
C ARG A 288 23.16 -42.45 17.49
N VAL A 289 23.10 -41.21 17.04
CA VAL A 289 23.07 -40.03 17.92
C VAL A 289 21.61 -39.64 18.13
N GLY A 290 21.13 -39.74 19.36
CA GLY A 290 19.78 -39.30 19.76
C GLY A 290 18.97 -40.36 20.53
N LEU A 291 19.26 -40.52 21.82
CA LEU A 291 18.20 -40.77 22.81
C LEU A 291 18.13 -39.48 23.63
N SER A 292 16.95 -38.86 23.67
CA SER A 292 16.69 -37.66 24.46
C SER A 292 16.86 -37.97 25.93
N TRP A 293 17.66 -37.16 26.63
CA TRP A 293 17.50 -36.93 28.06
C TRP A 293 16.35 -35.94 28.24
#